data_AF-A0AAP3A3Q7-F1
#
_entry.id   AF-A0AAP3A3Q7-F1
#
_cell.length_a   1.000
_cell.length_b   1.000
_cell.length_c   1.000
_cell.angle_alpha   90.00
_cell.angle_beta   90.00
_cell.angle_gamma   90.00
#
_symmetry.space_group_name_H-M   'P 1'
#
loop_
_entity.id
_entity.type
_entity.pdbx_description
1 polymer ?
#
loop_
_entity_poly.entity_id
_entity_poly.type
_entity_poly.pdbx_seq_one_letter_code
_entity_poly.pdbx_strand_id
1 'polypeptide(L)' 'MMMELQHQRLMALAGQLQLESLISAAPALSQQAVDQEWSYMDFLEHLLHEEKLARHQRK' A
#
# COMPACT_ATOMS: atom_id res chain seq x y z
N MET A 1 -17.25 -9.31 9.68
CA MET A 1 -15.89 -9.27 10.27
C MET A 1 -14.84 -10.00 9.42
N MET A 2 -14.82 -9.83 8.08
CA MET A 2 -13.81 -10.52 7.22
C MET A 2 -12.66 -9.58 6.79
N MET A 3 -12.92 -8.26 6.73
CA MET A 3 -11.93 -7.25 6.36
C MET A 3 -10.79 -7.08 7.38
N GLU A 4 -11.07 -7.23 8.68
CA GLU A 4 -10.07 -7.06 9.75
C GLU A 4 -8.93 -8.08 9.69
N LEU A 5 -9.21 -9.32 9.27
CA LEU A 5 -8.20 -10.37 9.25
C LEU A 5 -7.18 -10.16 8.11
N GLN A 6 -7.64 -9.67 6.95
CA GLN A 6 -6.75 -9.34 5.84
C GLN A 6 -5.89 -8.12 6.20
N HIS A 7 -6.48 -7.11 6.83
CA HIS A 7 -5.76 -5.93 7.32
C HIS A 7 -4.69 -6.30 8.35
N GLN A 8 -5.01 -7.15 9.33
CA GLN A 8 -4.04 -7.61 10.34
C GLN A 8 -2.88 -8.41 9.72
N ARG A 9 -3.18 -9.29 8.75
CA ARG A 9 -2.12 -10.04 8.03
C ARG A 9 -1.21 -9.11 7.25
N LEU A 10 -1.76 -8.07 6.62
CA LEU A 10 -1.00 -7.09 5.87
C LEU A 10 -0.18 -6.19 6.81
N MET A 11 -0.76 -5.76 7.95
CA MET A 11 -0.06 -5.07 9.04
C MET A 11 1.16 -5.84 9.53
N ALA A 12 0.99 -7.14 9.82
CA ALA A 12 2.08 -8.00 10.29
C ALA A 12 3.18 -8.17 9.24
N LEU A 13 2.81 -8.42 7.98
CA LEU A 13 3.77 -8.64 6.90
C LEU A 13 4.59 -7.38 6.59
N ALA A 14 3.95 -6.22 6.54
CA ALA A 14 4.65 -4.99 6.24
C ALA A 14 5.37 -4.38 7.46
N GLY A 15 4.99 -4.73 8.70
CA GLY A 15 5.85 -4.56 9.86
C GLY A 15 7.17 -5.36 9.75
N GLN A 16 7.11 -6.62 9.28
CA GLN A 16 8.31 -7.44 9.05
C GLN A 16 9.20 -6.89 7.92
N LEU A 17 8.60 -6.32 6.88
CA LEU A 17 9.31 -5.78 5.72
C LEU A 17 9.69 -4.29 5.85
N GLN A 18 9.34 -3.65 6.98
CA GLN A 18 9.47 -2.19 7.21
C GLN A 18 8.75 -1.33 6.15
N LEU A 19 7.66 -1.87 5.61
CA LEU A 19 6.80 -1.24 4.60
C LEU A 19 5.58 -0.58 5.26
N GLU A 20 5.76 0.04 6.43
CA GLU A 20 4.66 0.65 7.22
C GLU A 20 3.88 1.70 6.41
N SER A 21 4.58 2.40 5.52
CA SER A 21 4.02 3.35 4.55
C SER A 21 3.07 2.68 3.56
N LEU A 22 3.38 1.46 3.12
CA LEU A 22 2.63 0.70 2.13
C LEU A 22 1.27 0.32 2.68
N ILE A 23 1.23 -0.06 3.97
CA ILE A 23 -0.01 -0.42 4.67
C ILE A 23 -0.93 0.78 4.78
N SER A 24 -0.35 1.96 5.00
CA SER A 24 -1.11 3.21 5.09
C SER A 24 -1.56 3.70 3.72
N ALA A 25 -0.74 3.53 2.68
CA ALA A 25 -1.01 4.03 1.34
C ALA A 25 -1.88 3.08 0.50
N ALA A 26 -1.76 1.76 0.68
CA ALA A 26 -2.44 0.76 -0.14
C ALA A 26 -3.98 0.90 -0.15
N PRO A 27 -4.68 1.16 0.97
CA PRO A 27 -6.13 1.37 0.95
C PRO A 27 -6.50 2.60 0.13
N ALA A 28 -5.81 3.72 0.34
CA ALA A 28 -6.04 4.97 -0.36
C ALA A 28 -5.75 4.84 -1.86
N LEU A 29 -4.61 4.23 -2.22
CA LEU A 29 -4.24 3.94 -3.60
C LEU A 29 -5.21 2.96 -4.27
N SER A 30 -5.72 1.95 -3.55
CA SER A 30 -6.70 1.02 -4.13
C SER A 30 -8.01 1.73 -4.43
N GLN A 31 -8.43 2.66 -3.56
CA GLN A 31 -9.63 3.46 -3.79
C GLN A 31 -9.42 4.40 -4.98
N GLN A 32 -8.26 5.07 -5.06
CA GLN A 32 -7.91 5.90 -6.21
C GLN A 32 -7.83 5.11 -7.51
N ALA A 33 -7.29 3.89 -7.46
CA ALA A 33 -7.21 3.00 -8.62
C ALA A 33 -8.60 2.62 -9.12
N VAL A 34 -9.56 2.39 -8.23
CA VAL A 34 -10.96 2.13 -8.59
C VAL A 34 -11.62 3.39 -9.15
N ASP A 35 -11.44 4.54 -8.48
CA ASP A 35 -12.07 5.80 -8.86
C ASP A 35 -11.54 6.35 -10.20
N GLN A 36 -10.27 6.09 -10.52
CA GLN A 36 -9.61 6.52 -11.75
C GLN A 36 -9.48 5.39 -12.80
N GLU A 37 -10.09 4.23 -12.54
CA GLU A 37 -10.05 3.05 -13.41
C GLU A 37 -8.62 2.64 -13.82
N TRP A 38 -7.67 2.73 -12.89
CA TRP A 38 -6.29 2.34 -13.11
C TRP A 38 -6.18 0.88 -13.50
N SER A 39 -5.25 0.58 -14.41
CA SER A 39 -4.86 -0.79 -14.64
C SER A 39 -4.11 -1.34 -13.42
N TYR A 40 -4.05 -2.66 -13.31
CA TYR A 40 -3.24 -3.30 -12.28
C TYR A 40 -1.77 -2.85 -12.32
N MET A 41 -1.25 -2.56 -13.52
CA MET A 41 0.12 -2.08 -13.70
C MET A 41 0.29 -0.65 -13.16
N ASP A 42 -0.66 0.24 -13.45
CA ASP A 42 -0.65 1.62 -12.93
C ASP A 42 -0.72 1.62 -11.40
N PHE A 43 -1.60 0.80 -10.82
CA PHE A 43 -1.70 0.64 -9.37
C PHE A 43 -0.39 0.18 -8.74
N LEU A 44 0.28 -0.84 -9.32
CA LEU A 44 1.57 -1.31 -8.83
C LEU A 44 2.65 -0.23 -8.96
N GLU A 45 2.64 0.54 -10.03
CA GLU A 45 3.61 1.62 -10.26
C GLU A 45 3.46 2.72 -9.21
N HIS A 46 2.23 3.15 -8.94
CA HIS A 46 1.93 4.11 -7.88
C HIS A 46 2.28 3.58 -6.47
N LEU A 47 1.97 2.32 -6.18
CA LEU A 47 2.28 1.67 -4.91
C LEU A 47 3.79 1.61 -4.65
N LEU A 48 4.58 1.24 -5.65
CA LEU A 48 6.05 1.23 -5.57
C LEU A 48 6.63 2.64 -5.43
N HIS A 49 6.01 3.63 -6.06
CA HIS A 49 6.44 5.03 -5.98
C HIS A 49 6.27 5.58 -4.55
N GLU A 50 5.10 5.38 -3.94
CA GLU A 50 4.83 5.76 -2.55
C GLU A 50 5.82 5.10 -1.59
N GLU A 51 6.11 3.81 -1.77
CA GLU A 51 7.11 3.12 -0.95
C GLU A 51 8.52 3.67 -1.10
N LYS A 52 8.93 4.00 -2.33
CA LYS A 52 10.22 4.61 -2.59
C LYS A 52 10.33 5.98 -1.92
N LEU A 53 9.28 6.80 -1.99
CA LEU A 53 9.23 8.12 -1.35
C LEU A 53 9.31 8.00 0.16
N ALA A 54 8.51 7.13 0.76
CA ALA A 54 8.52 6.90 2.20
C ALA A 54 9.87 6.37 2.70
N ARG A 55 10.50 5.46 1.95
CA ARG A 55 11.84 4.93 2.28
C ARG A 55 12.94 5.98 2.12
N HIS A 56 12.81 6.93 1.19
CA HIS A 56 13.76 8.05 1.05
C HIS A 56 13.60 9.13 2.11
N GLN A 57 12.38 9.37 2.62
CA GLN A 57 12.15 10.31 3.71
C GLN A 57 12.59 9.79 5.09
N ARG A 58 12.73 8.47 5.25
CA ARG A 58 13.28 7.85 6.47
C ARG A 58 14.82 7.86 6.57
N LYS A 59 15.54 8.36 5.55
CA LYS A 59 17.00 8.54 5.55
C LYS A 59 17.38 9.95 5.93
#